data_AF-A5MYZ4-F1
#
_entry.id   AF-A5MYZ4-F1
#
_cell.length_a   1.000
_cell.length_b   1.000
_cell.length_c   1.000
_cell.angle_alpha   90.00
_cell.angle_beta   90.00
_cell.angle_gamma   90.00
#
_symmetry.space_group_name_H-M   'P 1'
#
loop_
_entity.id
_entity.type
_entity.pdbx_description
1 polymer ?
#
loop_
_entity_poly.entity_id
_entity_poly.type
_entity_poly.pdbx_seq_one_letter_code
_entity_poly.pdbx_strand_id
1 'polypeptide(L)'
;MKKAIEKLDIMYPYREEREIYENDLKRLRIQKSEIKAAETKGREEGETEKTIKIAEKMLKRGDGIADIVDITELPEEKVIQLKKEISKLNKEVTRLLWIVVK
;
A
#
# COMPACT_ATOMS: atom_id res chain seq x y z
N MET A 1 -6.88 31.54 -20.73
CA MET A 1 -8.27 31.12 -20.44
C MET A 1 -9.26 31.49 -21.55
N LYS A 2 -9.29 32.74 -22.05
CA LYS A 2 -10.23 33.18 -23.12
C LYS A 2 -10.37 32.22 -24.31
N LYS A 3 -9.26 31.76 -24.90
CA LYS A 3 -9.27 30.85 -26.07
C LYS A 3 -9.92 29.48 -25.81
N ALA A 4 -9.88 28.97 -24.58
CA ALA A 4 -10.47 27.66 -24.26
C ALA A 4 -11.99 27.76 -24.08
N ILE A 5 -12.46 28.90 -23.56
CA ILE A 5 -13.89 29.20 -23.38
C ILE A 5 -14.54 29.45 -24.75
N GLU A 6 -13.92 30.26 -25.62
CA GLU A 6 -14.41 30.49 -26.99
C GLU A 6 -14.50 29.18 -27.79
N LYS A 7 -13.51 28.28 -27.64
CA LYS A 7 -13.54 26.98 -28.32
C LYS A 7 -14.67 26.07 -27.81
N LEU A 8 -14.97 26.13 -26.51
CA LEU A 8 -16.11 25.42 -25.92
C LEU A 8 -17.44 25.96 -26.44
N ASP A 9 -17.60 27.28 -26.54
CA ASP A 9 -18.82 27.89 -27.10
C ASP A 9 -19.02 27.57 -28.59
N ILE A 10 -17.93 27.38 -29.35
CA ILE A 10 -18.00 26.95 -30.77
C ILE A 10 -18.32 25.45 -30.90
N MET A 11 -17.77 24.59 -30.03
CA MET A 11 -17.98 23.13 -30.11
C MET A 11 -19.30 22.67 -29.50
N TYR A 12 -19.78 23.33 -28.45
CA TYR A 12 -20.99 23.00 -27.70
C TYR A 12 -21.83 24.26 -27.51
N PRO A 13 -22.54 24.72 -28.56
CA PRO A 13 -23.31 25.97 -28.52
C PRO A 13 -24.50 25.89 -27.55
N TYR A 14 -24.94 24.69 -27.17
CA TYR A 14 -25.99 24.47 -26.19
C TYR A 14 -25.40 24.31 -24.80
N ARG A 15 -25.92 25.09 -23.84
CA ARG A 15 -25.46 25.14 -22.45
C ARG A 15 -25.48 23.76 -21.77
N GLU A 16 -26.47 22.93 -22.10
CA GLU A 16 -26.64 21.58 -21.55
C GLU A 16 -25.52 20.63 -21.99
N GLU A 17 -25.17 20.62 -23.27
CA GLU A 17 -24.06 19.79 -23.80
C GLU A 17 -22.72 20.21 -23.19
N ARG A 18 -22.53 21.53 -23.02
CA ARG A 18 -21.34 22.07 -22.36
C ARG A 18 -21.26 21.66 -20.89
N GLU A 19 -22.38 21.68 -20.18
CA GLU A 19 -22.44 21.25 -18.78
C GLU A 19 -22.15 19.74 -18.64
N ILE A 20 -22.69 18.90 -19.53
CA ILE A 20 -22.38 17.46 -19.57
C ILE A 20 -20.89 17.24 -19.78
N TYR A 21 -20.29 17.94 -20.76
CA TYR A 21 -18.86 17.83 -21.06
C TYR A 21 -17.97 18.27 -19.88
N GLU A 22 -18.28 19.40 -19.24
CA GLU A 22 -17.53 19.90 -18.09
C GLU A 22 -17.66 18.96 -16.88
N ASN A 23 -18.85 18.36 -16.68
CA ASN A 23 -19.10 17.35 -15.65
C ASN A 23 -18.31 16.05 -15.91
N ASP A 24 -18.24 15.60 -17.16
CA ASP A 24 -17.45 14.43 -17.53
C ASP A 24 -15.96 14.67 -17.37
N LEU A 25 -15.46 15.85 -17.75
CA LEU A 25 -14.09 16.25 -17.48
C LEU A 25 -13.78 16.26 -15.97
N LYS A 26 -14.71 16.76 -15.15
CA LYS A 26 -14.57 16.76 -13.70
C LYS A 26 -14.51 15.33 -13.16
N ARG A 27 -15.38 14.45 -13.64
CA ARG A 27 -15.38 13.01 -13.30
C ARG A 27 -14.04 12.34 -13.63
N LEU A 28 -13.52 12.56 -14.84
CA LEU A 28 -12.25 12.00 -15.29
C LEU A 28 -11.07 12.49 -14.44
N ARG A 29 -11.09 13.76 -14.02
CA ARG A 29 -10.06 14.31 -13.12
C ARG A 29 -10.10 13.66 -11.74
N ILE A 30 -11.30 13.46 -11.19
CA ILE A 30 -11.49 12.77 -9.91
C ILE A 30 -10.99 11.33 -10.01
N GLN A 31 -11.43 10.57 -11.02
CA GLN A 31 -10.96 9.20 -11.24
C GLN A 31 -9.43 9.13 -11.38
N LYS A 32 -8.84 10.06 -12.14
CA LYS A 32 -7.38 10.13 -12.28
C LYS A 32 -6.68 10.38 -10.95
N SER A 33 -7.25 11.23 -10.07
CA SER A 33 -6.69 11.45 -8.74
C SER A 33 -6.84 10.23 -7.83
N GLU A 34 -7.98 9.53 -7.89
CA GLU A 34 -8.23 8.30 -7.13
C GLU A 34 -7.24 7.19 -7.52
N ILE A 35 -7.02 6.98 -8.82
CA ILE A 35 -6.05 6.01 -9.32
C ILE A 35 -4.65 6.33 -8.80
N LYS A 36 -4.20 7.59 -8.89
CA LYS A 36 -2.88 7.99 -8.39
C LYS A 36 -2.74 7.78 -6.88
N ALA A 37 -3.79 8.09 -6.12
CA ALA A 37 -3.80 7.85 -4.68
C ALA A 37 -3.69 6.36 -4.37
N ALA A 38 -4.44 5.50 -5.09
CA ALA A 38 -4.37 4.05 -4.95
C ALA A 38 -2.98 3.49 -5.31
N GLU A 39 -2.36 3.97 -6.40
CA GLU A 39 -0.99 3.58 -6.79
C GLU A 39 0.04 3.96 -5.73
N THR A 40 -0.08 5.17 -5.16
CA THR A 40 0.84 5.66 -4.13
C THR A 40 0.71 4.83 -2.86
N LYS A 41 -0.53 4.60 -2.40
CA LYS A 41 -0.82 3.76 -1.25
C LYS A 41 -0.33 2.33 -1.45
N GLY A 42 -0.56 1.75 -2.63
CA GLY A 42 -0.08 0.40 -2.96
C GLY A 42 1.44 0.28 -2.97
N ARG A 43 2.17 1.33 -3.39
CA ARG A 43 3.64 1.37 -3.28
C ARG A 43 4.09 1.41 -1.82
N GLU A 44 3.51 2.30 -1.00
CA GLU A 44 3.85 2.44 0.42
C GLU A 44 3.58 1.14 1.21
N GLU A 45 2.41 0.52 0.98
CA GLU A 45 2.06 -0.78 1.57
C GLU A 45 3.03 -1.87 1.12
N GLY A 46 3.37 -1.93 -0.17
CA GLY A 46 4.30 -2.91 -0.72
C GLY A 46 5.72 -2.78 -0.18
N GLU A 47 6.22 -1.56 -0.03
CA GLU A 47 7.52 -1.28 0.60
C GLU A 47 7.52 -1.74 2.06
N THR A 48 6.48 -1.39 2.82
CA THR A 48 6.32 -1.79 4.22
C THR A 48 6.26 -3.31 4.37
N GLU A 49 5.45 -4.00 3.57
CA GLU A 49 5.35 -5.45 3.57
C GLU A 49 6.67 -6.13 3.23
N LYS A 50 7.40 -5.60 2.24
CA LYS A 50 8.70 -6.14 1.83
C LYS A 50 9.70 -6.02 2.98
N THR A 51 9.76 -4.88 3.64
CA THR A 51 10.63 -4.66 4.80
C THR A 51 10.33 -5.64 5.93
N ILE A 52 9.05 -5.84 6.27
CA ILE A 52 8.64 -6.83 7.27
C ILE A 52 9.07 -8.25 6.85
N LYS A 53 8.83 -8.65 5.60
CA LYS A 53 9.22 -9.97 5.08
C LYS A 53 10.73 -10.20 5.14
N ILE A 54 11.54 -9.16 4.93
CA ILE A 54 13.00 -9.23 5.07
C ILE A 54 13.36 -9.44 6.54
N ALA A 55 12.83 -8.62 7.45
CA ALA A 55 13.07 -8.75 8.90
C ALA A 55 12.69 -10.15 9.43
N GLU A 56 11.55 -10.71 8.99
CA GLU A 56 11.14 -12.06 9.34
C GLU A 56 12.14 -13.13 8.87
N LYS A 57 12.64 -13.02 7.63
CA LYS A 57 13.63 -13.95 7.10
C LYS A 57 14.94 -13.88 7.88
N MET A 58 15.37 -12.67 8.24
CA MET A 58 16.57 -12.45 9.06
C MET A 58 16.42 -13.02 10.47
N LEU A 59 15.26 -12.81 11.11
CA LEU A 59 14.93 -13.41 12.41
C LEU A 59 14.92 -14.93 12.36
N LYS A 60 14.38 -15.52 11.28
CA LYS A 60 14.37 -16.98 11.08
C LYS A 60 15.77 -17.54 10.83
N ARG A 61 16.65 -16.76 10.19
CA ARG A 61 18.08 -17.10 10.00
C ARG A 61 18.87 -17.03 11.31
N GLY A 62 18.41 -16.22 12.26
CA GLY A 62 19.04 -16.03 13.57
C GLY A 62 19.91 -14.77 13.66
N ASP A 63 19.70 -13.81 12.76
CA ASP A 63 20.45 -12.55 12.76
C ASP A 63 20.20 -11.72 14.03
N GLY A 64 21.17 -10.86 14.36
CA GLY A 64 21.09 -9.95 15.50
C GLY A 64 20.01 -8.88 15.32
N ILE A 65 19.37 -8.46 16.42
CA ILE A 65 18.31 -7.42 16.36
C ILE A 65 18.89 -6.10 15.85
N ALA A 66 20.11 -5.74 16.26
CA ALA A 66 20.78 -4.52 15.81
C ALA A 66 20.98 -4.51 14.29
N ASP A 67 21.47 -5.62 13.70
CA ASP A 67 21.68 -5.73 12.25
C ASP A 67 20.36 -5.69 11.47
N ILE A 68 19.30 -6.27 12.04
CA ILE A 68 17.96 -6.21 11.42
C ILE A 68 17.46 -4.78 11.40
N VAL A 69 17.60 -4.04 12.50
CA VAL A 69 17.18 -2.64 12.59
C VAL A 69 17.97 -1.77 11.63
N ASP A 70 19.29 -1.98 11.51
CA ASP A 70 20.14 -1.26 10.58
C ASP A 70 19.74 -1.51 9.11
N ILE A 71 19.52 -2.78 8.73
CA ILE A 71 19.20 -3.14 7.34
C ILE A 71 17.76 -2.79 6.96
N THR A 72 16.81 -2.94 7.87
CA THR A 72 15.38 -2.79 7.57
C THR A 72 14.81 -1.43 7.97
N GLU A 73 15.58 -0.62 8.70
CA GLU A 73 15.17 0.67 9.25
C GLU A 73 13.90 0.58 10.14
N LEU A 74 13.52 -0.63 10.56
CA LEU A 74 12.39 -0.84 11.45
C LEU A 74 12.77 -0.43 12.87
N PRO A 75 11.83 0.15 13.65
CA PRO A 75 12.06 0.38 15.07
C PRO A 75 12.39 -0.92 15.80
N GLU A 76 13.34 -0.87 16.74
CA GLU A 76 13.73 -2.02 17.58
C GLU A 76 12.50 -2.71 18.21
N GLU A 77 11.56 -1.90 18.72
CA GLU A 77 10.31 -2.38 19.31
C GLU A 77 9.51 -3.28 18.35
N LYS A 78 9.46 -2.90 17.07
CA LYS A 78 8.74 -3.65 16.04
C LYS A 78 9.41 -4.96 15.74
N VAL A 79 10.74 -4.98 15.66
CA VAL A 79 11.52 -6.22 15.46
C VAL A 79 11.34 -7.18 16.64
N ILE A 80 11.32 -6.67 17.87
CA ILE A 80 11.06 -7.46 19.08
C ILE A 80 9.64 -8.05 19.06
N GLN A 81 8.63 -7.27 18.64
CA GLN A 81 7.26 -7.76 18.49
C GLN A 81 7.18 -8.89 17.46
N LEU A 82 7.77 -8.71 16.28
CA LEU A 82 7.82 -9.73 15.23
C LEU A 82 8.46 -11.03 15.74
N LYS A 83 9.56 -10.93 16.48
CA LYS A 83 10.21 -12.09 17.10
C LYS A 83 9.30 -12.84 18.07
N LYS A 84 8.51 -12.12 18.88
CA LYS A 84 7.54 -12.72 19.82
C LYS A 84 6.40 -13.41 19.06
N GLU A 85 5.89 -12.80 18.01
CA GLU A 85 4.83 -13.36 17.16
C GLU A 85 5.29 -14.66 16.50
N ILE A 86 6.47 -14.67 15.88
CA ILE A 86 7.06 -15.88 15.29
C ILE A 86 7.21 -16.99 16.34
N SER A 87 7.64 -16.65 17.57
CA SER A 87 7.77 -17.63 18.66
C SER A 87 6.43 -18.23 19.09
N LYS A 88 5.36 -17.42 19.18
CA LYS A 88 4.01 -17.90 19.48
C LYS A 88 3.51 -18.83 18.38
N LEU A 89 3.64 -18.41 17.12
CA LEU A 89 3.20 -19.19 15.97
C LEU A 89 3.89 -20.56 15.94
N ASN A 90 5.21 -20.60 16.17
CA ASN A 90 5.95 -21.86 16.22
C ASN A 90 5.45 -22.80 17.33
N LYS A 91 5.13 -22.26 18.52
CA LYS A 91 4.55 -23.06 19.61
C LYS A 91 3.19 -23.63 19.23
N GLU A 92 2.33 -22.83 18.62
CA GLU A 92 1.01 -23.27 18.15
C GLU A 92 1.12 -24.36 17.07
N VAL A 93 2.01 -24.17 16.09
CA VAL A 93 2.28 -25.16 15.04
C VAL A 93 2.77 -26.48 15.66
N THR A 94 3.72 -26.43 16.60
CA THR A 94 4.18 -27.66 17.28
C THR A 94 3.07 -28.35 18.07
N ARG A 95 2.16 -27.58 18.68
CA ARG A 95 1.01 -28.12 19.41
C ARG A 95 0.03 -28.82 18.48
N LEU A 96 -0.29 -28.21 17.34
CA LEU A 96 -1.18 -28.79 16.34
C LEU A 96 -0.56 -30.04 15.70
N LEU A 97 0.75 -30.01 15.40
CA LEU A 97 1.47 -31.16 14.88
C LEU A 97 1.39 -32.35 15.86
N TRP A 98 1.52 -32.11 17.16
CA TRP A 98 1.41 -33.16 18.17
C TRP A 98 0.01 -33.77 18.28
N ILE A 99 -1.04 -32.99 17.97
CA ILE A 99 -2.43 -33.50 17.94
C ILE A 99 -2.67 -34.38 16.72
N VAL A 100 -2.15 -33.98 15.54
CA VAL A 100 -2.37 -34.70 14.28
C VAL A 100 -1.55 -35.99 14.18
N VAL A 101 -0.41 -36.07 14.85
CA VAL A 101 0.49 -37.26 14.85
C VAL A 101 0.09 -38.30 15.92
N LYS A 102 -0.99 -38.03 16.68
CA LYS A 102 -1.53 -38.91 17.73
C LYS A 102 -2.76 -39.66 17.26
#